data_AF-A0ABD5BKG0-F1
#
_entry.id   AF-A0ABD5BKG0-F1
#
_cell.length_a   1.000
_cell.length_b   1.000
_cell.length_c   1.000
_cell.angle_alpha   90.00
_cell.angle_beta   90.00
_cell.angle_gamma   90.00
#
_symmetry.space_group_name_H-M   'P 1'
#
loop_
_entity.id
_entity.type
_entity.pdbx_description
1 polymer ?
#
loop_
_entity_poly.entity_id
_entity_poly.type
_entity_poly.pdbx_seq_one_letter_code
_entity_poly.pdbx_strand_id
1 'polypeptide(L)'
;MPIYISLFEPKKKAQVNGAVPLVIALEAPNKRAAESIATGKLYEAYPEGGDNFFNPKTVEDQTGHPRPAVGQFDEKFAAENVFDGNAWAPKEPEPEVPAGPIDLMAQPANVRIAAVVMYGDAEIDDSQLSLVVDLLNDEETPDDTGMRAVIDGLVSVPAVGAMYPASVYKLVSALFQNTTAMPTEEATTTFAQAWVDKPGDRENLTQNSTSTST
;
A
#
# COMPACT_ATOMS: atom_id res chain seq x y z
N MET A 1 8.42 -31.40 -31.95
CA MET A 1 6.99 -31.38 -31.57
C MET A 1 6.74 -30.01 -30.95
N PRO A 2 5.64 -29.30 -31.25
CA PRO A 2 5.42 -27.99 -30.64
C PRO A 2 5.29 -28.11 -29.12
N ILE A 3 5.74 -27.08 -28.42
CA ILE A 3 5.62 -26.97 -26.96
C ILE A 3 4.48 -26.02 -26.67
N TYR A 4 3.65 -26.40 -25.71
CA TYR A 4 2.53 -25.61 -25.21
C TYR A 4 2.72 -25.34 -23.72
N ILE A 5 2.41 -24.12 -23.29
CA ILE A 5 2.48 -23.68 -21.89
C ILE A 5 1.05 -23.57 -21.38
N SER A 6 0.72 -24.32 -20.33
CA SER A 6 -0.60 -24.34 -19.71
C SER A 6 -0.55 -23.72 -18.31
N LEU A 7 -1.41 -22.73 -18.07
CA LEU A 7 -1.63 -22.07 -16.78
C LEU A 7 -2.90 -22.59 -16.12
N PHE A 8 -2.77 -23.03 -14.87
CA PHE A 8 -3.89 -23.34 -13.98
C PHE A 8 -4.03 -22.26 -12.92
N GLU A 9 -5.12 -21.50 -13.00
CA GLU A 9 -5.46 -20.51 -11.97
C GLU A 9 -6.26 -21.17 -10.85
N PRO A 10 -5.90 -20.96 -9.57
CA PRO A 10 -6.67 -21.47 -8.46
C PRO A 10 -8.02 -20.75 -8.39
N LYS A 11 -9.06 -21.48 -8.01
CA LYS A 11 -10.36 -20.92 -7.67
C LYS A 11 -10.23 -20.09 -6.39
N LYS A 12 -11.06 -19.06 -6.23
CA LYS A 12 -11.04 -18.14 -5.08
C LYS A 12 -10.94 -18.85 -3.72
N LYS A 13 -11.71 -19.92 -3.50
CA LYS A 13 -11.69 -20.69 -2.23
C LYS A 13 -10.34 -21.36 -1.97
N ALA A 14 -9.70 -21.88 -3.01
CA ALA A 14 -8.40 -22.54 -2.89
C ALA A 14 -7.27 -21.52 -2.69
N GLN A 15 -7.38 -20.35 -3.32
CA GLN A 15 -6.43 -19.26 -3.14
C GLN A 15 -6.38 -18.76 -1.69
N VAL A 16 -7.55 -18.63 -1.03
CA VAL A 16 -7.63 -18.31 0.41
C VAL A 16 -6.94 -19.36 1.28
N ASN A 17 -6.91 -20.62 0.84
CA ASN A 17 -6.25 -21.73 1.52
C ASN A 17 -4.77 -21.90 1.10
N GLY A 18 -4.19 -20.91 0.40
CA GLY A 18 -2.77 -20.90 0.03
C GLY A 18 -2.44 -21.54 -1.31
N ALA A 19 -3.42 -21.93 -2.14
CA ALA A 19 -3.14 -22.42 -3.49
C ALA A 19 -2.62 -21.28 -4.39
N VAL A 20 -1.52 -21.55 -5.09
CA VAL A 20 -0.88 -20.63 -6.04
C VAL A 20 -1.13 -21.08 -7.48
N PRO A 21 -0.99 -20.20 -8.49
CA PRO A 21 -1.07 -20.61 -9.89
C PRO A 21 0.01 -21.61 -10.27
N LEU A 22 -0.36 -22.61 -11.07
CA LEU A 22 0.56 -23.65 -11.54
C LEU A 22 0.76 -23.52 -13.05
N VAL A 23 2.01 -23.57 -13.49
CA VAL A 23 2.34 -23.48 -14.93
C VAL A 23 3.15 -24.69 -15.35
N ILE A 24 2.84 -25.29 -16.50
CA ILE A 24 3.59 -26.43 -17.06
C ILE A 24 3.79 -26.26 -18.57
N ALA A 25 5.00 -26.58 -19.05
CA ALA A 25 5.29 -26.67 -20.48
C ALA A 25 5.24 -28.14 -20.94
N LEU A 26 4.61 -28.44 -22.07
CA LEU A 26 4.40 -29.80 -22.58
C LEU A 26 4.60 -29.87 -24.09
N GLU A 27 5.30 -30.90 -24.55
CA GLU A 27 5.29 -31.26 -25.97
C GLU A 27 3.96 -31.92 -26.32
N ALA A 28 3.28 -31.42 -27.35
CA ALA A 28 2.03 -31.99 -27.82
C ALA A 28 1.84 -31.72 -29.32
N PRO A 29 1.03 -32.50 -30.04
CA PRO A 29 0.76 -32.25 -31.46
C PRO A 29 -0.13 -31.03 -31.72
N ASN A 30 -0.90 -30.57 -30.73
CA ASN A 30 -1.75 -29.39 -30.79
C ASN A 30 -2.18 -28.93 -29.38
N LYS A 31 -2.72 -27.71 -29.29
CA LYS A 31 -3.21 -27.10 -28.03
C LYS A 31 -4.18 -27.99 -27.24
N ARG A 32 -5.15 -28.63 -27.91
CA ARG A 32 -6.15 -29.48 -27.25
C ARG A 32 -5.52 -30.71 -26.60
N ALA A 33 -4.53 -31.31 -27.27
CA ALA A 33 -3.77 -32.41 -26.70
C ALA A 33 -2.95 -31.95 -25.49
N ALA A 34 -2.29 -30.79 -25.57
CA ALA A 34 -1.57 -30.20 -24.44
C ALA A 34 -2.48 -29.96 -23.22
N GLU A 35 -3.65 -29.35 -23.41
CA GLU A 35 -4.65 -29.12 -22.35
C GLU A 35 -5.11 -30.42 -21.68
N SER A 36 -5.29 -31.48 -22.47
CA SER A 36 -5.70 -32.79 -21.95
C SER A 36 -4.58 -33.43 -21.12
N ILE A 37 -3.34 -33.38 -21.61
CA ILE A 37 -2.16 -33.90 -20.90
C ILE A 37 -1.90 -33.09 -19.62
N ALA A 38 -2.00 -31.77 -19.69
CA ALA A 38 -1.81 -30.87 -18.55
C ALA A 38 -2.81 -31.16 -17.44
N THR A 39 -4.09 -31.33 -17.80
CA THR A 39 -5.15 -31.69 -16.84
C THR A 39 -4.86 -33.06 -16.21
N GLY A 40 -4.49 -34.06 -17.00
CA GLY A 40 -4.10 -35.37 -16.46
C GLY A 40 -2.95 -35.27 -15.46
N LYS A 41 -1.88 -34.55 -15.81
CA LYS A 41 -0.74 -34.29 -14.92
C LYS A 41 -1.13 -33.52 -13.66
N LEU A 42 -2.09 -32.59 -13.73
CA LEU A 42 -2.59 -31.87 -12.56
C LEU A 42 -3.19 -32.85 -11.55
N TYR A 43 -4.06 -33.76 -11.99
CA TYR A 43 -4.66 -34.76 -11.10
C TYR A 43 -3.66 -35.83 -10.62
N GLU A 44 -2.60 -36.12 -11.39
CA GLU A 44 -1.51 -36.99 -10.95
C GLU A 44 -0.65 -36.34 -9.85
N ALA A 45 -0.28 -35.08 -10.04
CA ALA A 45 0.58 -34.35 -9.10
C ALA A 45 -0.19 -33.85 -7.86
N TYR A 46 -1.48 -33.53 -8.02
CA TYR A 46 -2.35 -32.99 -6.97
C TYR A 46 -3.69 -33.75 -6.90
N PRO A 47 -3.70 -35.01 -6.44
CA PRO A 47 -4.90 -35.86 -6.45
C PRO A 47 -6.09 -35.30 -5.68
N GLU A 48 -5.83 -34.61 -4.57
CA GLU A 48 -6.86 -33.99 -3.72
C GLU A 48 -7.14 -32.53 -4.10
N GLY A 49 -6.33 -31.97 -5.01
CA GLY A 49 -6.30 -30.54 -5.33
C GLY A 49 -6.65 -30.20 -6.78
N GLY A 50 -6.78 -31.17 -7.70
CA GLY A 50 -7.04 -30.89 -9.11
C GLY A 50 -8.30 -30.06 -9.36
N ASP A 51 -9.38 -30.32 -8.62
CA ASP A 51 -10.64 -29.58 -8.73
C ASP A 51 -10.57 -28.16 -8.17
N ASN A 52 -9.48 -27.79 -7.50
CA ASN A 52 -9.28 -26.44 -6.96
C ASN A 52 -8.89 -25.43 -8.05
N PHE A 53 -8.60 -25.86 -9.27
CA PHE A 53 -8.16 -25.01 -10.36
C PHE A 53 -9.24 -24.85 -11.43
N PHE A 54 -9.15 -23.77 -12.21
CA PHE A 54 -9.90 -23.63 -13.46
C PHE A 54 -9.27 -24.46 -14.58
N ASN A 55 -10.00 -24.64 -15.69
CA ASN A 55 -9.45 -25.26 -16.89
C ASN A 55 -8.19 -24.52 -17.36
N PRO A 56 -7.20 -25.24 -17.94
CA PRO A 56 -5.92 -24.64 -18.29
C PRO A 56 -6.07 -23.58 -19.39
N LYS A 57 -5.45 -22.41 -19.17
CA LYS A 57 -5.22 -21.43 -20.25
C LYS A 57 -3.92 -21.81 -20.95
N THR A 58 -4.02 -22.24 -22.20
CA THR A 58 -2.87 -22.79 -22.94
C THR A 58 -2.49 -21.95 -24.15
N VAL A 59 -1.19 -21.69 -24.31
CA VAL A 59 -0.59 -21.00 -25.46
C VAL A 59 0.56 -21.81 -26.02
N GLU A 60 0.85 -21.65 -27.32
CA GLU A 60 2.06 -22.23 -27.92
C GLU A 60 3.28 -21.43 -27.46
N ASP A 61 4.38 -22.13 -27.21
CA ASP A 61 5.67 -21.53 -26.88
C ASP A 61 6.16 -20.64 -28.02
N GLN A 62 6.67 -19.46 -27.69
CA GLN A 62 7.09 -18.45 -28.66
C GLN A 62 8.54 -18.03 -28.37
N THR A 63 9.34 -17.92 -29.44
CA THR A 63 10.74 -17.50 -29.31
C THR A 63 10.84 -16.12 -28.66
N GLY A 64 11.68 -15.99 -27.63
CA GLY A 64 11.88 -14.74 -26.89
C GLY A 64 10.97 -14.54 -25.68
N HIS A 65 10.00 -15.43 -25.46
CA HIS A 65 9.15 -15.43 -24.27
C HIS A 65 9.66 -16.42 -23.22
N PRO A 66 9.46 -16.13 -21.92
CA PRO A 66 9.83 -17.04 -20.84
C PRO A 66 9.00 -18.33 -20.92
N ARG A 67 9.61 -19.42 -20.49
CA ARG A 67 9.04 -20.77 -20.52
C ARG A 67 9.50 -21.57 -19.31
N PRO A 68 8.60 -22.27 -18.58
CA PRO A 68 8.99 -23.14 -17.47
C PRO A 68 9.64 -24.43 -17.98
N ALA A 69 10.19 -25.25 -17.07
CA ALA A 69 10.72 -26.56 -17.42
C ALA A 69 9.66 -27.46 -18.11
N VAL A 70 10.08 -28.21 -19.14
CA VAL A 70 9.15 -29.12 -19.84
C VAL A 70 8.80 -30.30 -18.92
N GLY A 71 7.51 -30.59 -18.78
CA GLY A 71 7.00 -31.77 -18.08
C GLY A 71 6.87 -31.62 -16.56
N GLN A 72 7.24 -30.47 -16.00
CA GLN A 72 7.20 -30.17 -14.56
C GLN A 72 6.33 -28.94 -14.28
N PHE A 73 5.52 -29.01 -13.23
CA PHE A 73 4.81 -27.82 -12.71
C PHE A 73 5.77 -26.85 -12.04
N ASP A 74 5.60 -25.58 -12.35
CA ASP A 74 6.29 -24.45 -11.75
C ASP A 74 5.27 -23.55 -11.04
N GLU A 75 5.42 -23.45 -9.73
CA GLU A 75 4.60 -22.64 -8.82
C GLU A 75 5.05 -21.17 -8.78
N LYS A 76 6.27 -20.87 -9.22
CA LYS A 76 6.88 -19.53 -9.17
C LYS A 76 6.77 -18.81 -10.50
N PHE A 77 6.62 -19.54 -11.60
CA PHE A 77 6.60 -18.97 -12.94
C PHE A 77 5.56 -17.83 -13.10
N ALA A 78 4.35 -18.02 -12.59
CA ALA A 78 3.30 -16.99 -12.61
C ALA A 78 3.51 -15.85 -11.59
N ALA A 79 4.39 -16.04 -10.61
CA ALA A 79 4.82 -14.99 -9.69
C ALA A 79 5.90 -14.10 -10.32
N GLU A 80 6.76 -14.66 -11.18
CA GLU A 80 7.89 -13.97 -11.83
C GLU A 80 7.53 -13.39 -13.21
N ASN A 81 6.45 -13.87 -13.83
CA ASN A 81 6.03 -13.51 -15.18
C ASN A 81 4.55 -13.09 -15.21
N VAL A 82 4.16 -12.29 -16.20
CA VAL A 82 2.77 -11.91 -16.47
C VAL A 82 2.29 -12.64 -17.72
N PHE A 83 1.06 -13.14 -17.67
CA PHE A 83 0.36 -13.70 -18.83
C PHE A 83 -0.68 -12.71 -19.34
N ASP A 84 -0.53 -12.25 -20.58
CA ASP A 84 -1.45 -11.27 -21.21
C ASP A 84 -2.65 -11.93 -21.92
N GLY A 85 -2.73 -13.27 -21.89
CA GLY A 85 -3.73 -14.07 -22.60
C GLY A 85 -3.21 -14.72 -23.89
N ASN A 86 -2.07 -14.27 -24.42
CA ASN A 86 -1.47 -14.75 -25.66
C ASN A 86 0.00 -15.16 -25.50
N ALA A 87 0.76 -14.48 -24.65
CA ALA A 87 2.16 -14.77 -24.38
C ALA A 87 2.51 -14.48 -22.91
N TRP A 88 3.66 -15.00 -22.51
CA TRP A 88 4.26 -14.66 -21.21
C TRP A 88 5.30 -13.56 -21.38
N ALA A 89 5.41 -12.69 -20.40
CA ALA A 89 6.48 -11.70 -20.32
C ALA A 89 7.05 -11.69 -18.90
N PRO A 90 8.36 -11.46 -18.71
CA PRO A 90 8.91 -11.21 -17.38
C PRO A 90 8.16 -10.05 -16.74
N LYS A 91 7.86 -10.14 -15.43
CA LYS A 91 7.39 -8.96 -14.70
C LYS A 91 8.46 -7.89 -14.77
N GLU A 92 8.04 -6.65 -15.01
CA GLU A 92 8.91 -5.53 -14.74
C GLU A 92 9.26 -5.54 -13.25
N PRO A 93 10.52 -5.27 -12.87
CA PRO A 93 10.84 -5.10 -11.46
C PRO A 93 9.92 -4.02 -10.90
N GLU A 94 9.19 -4.34 -9.83
CA GLU A 94 8.53 -3.30 -9.05
C GLU A 94 9.59 -2.24 -8.73
N PRO A 95 9.30 -0.94 -8.94
CA PRO A 95 10.26 0.08 -8.60
C PRO A 95 10.66 -0.14 -7.14
N GLU A 96 11.95 -0.39 -6.90
CA GLU A 96 12.48 -0.51 -5.56
C GLU A 96 12.09 0.77 -4.82
N VAL A 97 11.14 0.65 -3.90
CA VAL A 97 10.80 1.76 -3.02
C VAL A 97 12.09 2.08 -2.28
N PRO A 98 12.59 3.33 -2.33
CA PRO A 98 13.92 3.65 -1.82
C PRO A 98 14.03 3.17 -0.37
N ALA A 99 14.88 2.16 -0.13
CA ALA A 99 15.12 1.66 1.21
C ALA A 99 15.86 2.75 2.00
N GLY A 100 15.13 3.51 2.82
CA GLY A 100 15.64 4.59 3.63
C GLY A 100 14.52 5.39 4.29
N PRO A 101 14.83 6.22 5.30
CA PRO A 101 13.84 7.07 5.93
C PRO A 101 13.24 8.05 4.92
N ILE A 102 11.92 8.24 4.99
CA ILE A 102 11.20 9.15 4.09
C ILE A 102 11.64 10.59 4.34
N ASP A 103 12.04 11.29 3.28
CA ASP A 103 12.23 12.75 3.33
C ASP A 103 10.86 13.45 3.39
N LEU A 104 10.40 13.75 4.61
CA LEU A 104 9.17 14.50 4.84
C LEU A 104 9.19 15.92 4.25
N MET A 105 10.36 16.50 3.99
CA MET A 105 10.44 17.82 3.32
C MET A 105 10.13 17.73 1.83
N ALA A 106 10.34 16.57 1.21
CA ALA A 106 9.94 16.31 -0.17
C ALA A 106 8.43 16.04 -0.31
N GLN A 107 7.73 15.75 0.79
CA GLN A 107 6.30 15.48 0.79
C GLN A 107 5.45 16.77 0.77
N PRO A 108 4.21 16.71 0.26
CA PRO A 108 3.22 17.78 0.40
C PRO A 108 3.03 18.19 1.86
N ALA A 109 2.71 19.46 2.11
CA ALA A 109 2.61 20.01 3.46
C ALA A 109 1.60 19.26 4.35
N ASN A 110 0.44 18.89 3.80
CA ASN A 110 -0.57 18.12 4.52
C ASN A 110 -0.07 16.71 4.91
N VAL A 111 0.61 16.01 3.99
CA VAL A 111 1.22 14.70 4.26
C VAL A 111 2.32 14.82 5.32
N ARG A 112 3.20 15.82 5.22
CA ARG A 112 4.24 16.09 6.22
C ARG A 112 3.65 16.39 7.59
N ILE A 113 2.67 17.27 7.67
CA ILE A 113 2.03 17.66 8.94
C ILE A 113 1.32 16.45 9.56
N ALA A 114 0.55 15.69 8.78
CA ALA A 114 -0.13 14.49 9.25
C ALA A 114 0.84 13.42 9.76
N ALA A 115 1.94 13.18 9.05
CA ALA A 115 2.99 12.27 9.50
C ALA A 115 3.55 12.67 10.88
N VAL A 116 3.79 13.97 11.10
CA VAL A 116 4.27 14.48 12.39
C VAL A 116 3.21 14.38 13.50
N VAL A 117 1.93 14.57 13.19
CA VAL A 117 0.83 14.39 14.16
C VAL A 117 0.71 12.92 14.58
N MET A 118 0.85 11.98 13.64
CA MET A 118 0.70 10.55 13.89
C MET A 118 1.93 9.91 14.56
N TYR A 119 3.13 10.30 14.12
CA TYR A 119 4.38 9.60 14.47
C TYR A 119 5.41 10.48 15.20
N GLY A 120 5.13 11.78 15.39
CA GLY A 120 6.03 12.70 16.06
C GLY A 120 7.24 13.09 15.21
N ASP A 121 8.43 13.13 15.82
CA ASP A 121 9.70 13.43 15.15
C ASP A 121 10.51 12.19 14.75
N ALA A 122 9.90 11.00 14.83
CA ALA A 122 10.53 9.75 14.42
C ALA A 122 10.74 9.66 12.90
N GLU A 123 11.78 8.96 12.48
CA GLU A 123 11.92 8.51 11.10
C GLU A 123 10.80 7.53 10.75
N ILE A 124 10.20 7.69 9.57
CA ILE A 124 9.13 6.81 9.09
C ILE A 124 9.54 6.09 7.81
N ASP A 125 8.98 4.91 7.60
CA ASP A 125 9.10 4.14 6.36
C ASP A 125 7.90 4.35 5.41
N ASP A 126 7.96 3.74 4.23
CA ASP A 126 6.89 3.80 3.22
C ASP A 126 5.56 3.22 3.70
N SER A 127 5.58 2.22 4.59
CA SER A 127 4.35 1.63 5.12
C SER A 127 3.62 2.63 6.02
N GLN A 128 4.36 3.35 6.85
CA GLN A 128 3.84 4.41 7.69
C GLN A 128 3.38 5.61 6.85
N LEU A 129 4.14 5.99 5.81
CA LEU A 129 3.72 7.04 4.89
C LEU A 129 2.41 6.67 4.16
N SER A 130 2.25 5.40 3.76
CA SER A 130 0.99 4.91 3.16
C SER A 130 -0.18 5.10 4.12
N LEU A 131 -0.02 4.78 5.41
CA LEU A 131 -1.07 4.98 6.42
C LEU A 131 -1.43 6.46 6.60
N VAL A 132 -0.46 7.37 6.50
CA VAL A 132 -0.72 8.83 6.52
C VAL A 132 -1.56 9.24 5.31
N VAL A 133 -1.20 8.77 4.12
CA VAL A 133 -1.89 9.10 2.87
C VAL A 133 -3.31 8.51 2.88
N ASP A 134 -3.46 7.28 3.37
CA ASP A 134 -4.76 6.62 3.53
C ASP A 134 -5.63 7.41 4.51
N LEU A 135 -5.10 7.81 5.67
CA LEU A 135 -5.81 8.66 6.62
C LEU A 135 -6.29 9.95 5.94
N LEU A 136 -5.45 10.63 5.17
CA LEU A 136 -5.82 11.90 4.53
C LEU A 136 -6.87 11.75 3.43
N ASN A 137 -6.91 10.60 2.75
CA ASN A 137 -7.82 10.34 1.63
C ASN A 137 -9.10 9.60 2.03
N ASP A 138 -9.15 9.00 3.22
CA ASP A 138 -10.32 8.27 3.69
C ASP A 138 -11.41 9.23 4.18
N GLU A 139 -12.34 9.59 3.31
CA GLU A 139 -13.50 10.44 3.62
C GLU A 139 -14.69 9.65 4.21
N GLU A 140 -14.64 8.32 4.20
CA GLU A 140 -15.76 7.46 4.61
C GLU A 140 -15.70 7.07 6.09
N THR A 141 -14.49 6.93 6.65
CA THR A 141 -14.29 6.57 8.05
C THR A 141 -14.44 7.80 8.95
N PRO A 142 -15.39 7.78 9.92
CA PRO A 142 -15.51 8.84 10.91
C PRO A 142 -14.22 9.03 11.71
N ASP A 143 -13.82 10.29 11.94
CA ASP A 143 -12.66 10.61 12.79
C ASP A 143 -13.02 10.45 14.27
N ASP A 144 -12.95 9.21 14.75
CA ASP A 144 -13.19 8.87 16.16
C ASP A 144 -12.05 9.34 17.09
N THR A 145 -10.90 9.72 16.51
CA THR A 145 -9.70 10.12 17.26
C THR A 145 -9.57 11.63 17.44
N GLY A 146 -10.23 12.42 16.61
CA GLY A 146 -10.06 13.87 16.51
C GLY A 146 -8.74 14.30 15.86
N MET A 147 -7.93 13.37 15.36
CA MET A 147 -6.63 13.69 14.75
C MET A 147 -6.79 14.48 13.46
N ARG A 148 -7.85 14.24 12.69
CA ARG A 148 -8.08 14.91 11.42
C ARG A 148 -8.39 16.38 11.64
N ALA A 149 -9.21 16.70 12.64
CA ALA A 149 -9.46 18.09 13.05
C ALA A 149 -8.15 18.82 13.44
N VAL A 150 -7.23 18.14 14.12
CA VAL A 150 -5.91 18.72 14.43
C VAL A 150 -5.10 18.94 13.14
N ILE A 151 -5.03 17.95 12.26
CA ILE A 151 -4.30 18.05 10.98
C ILE A 151 -4.84 19.20 10.12
N ASP A 152 -6.16 19.27 9.93
CA ASP A 152 -6.82 20.29 9.12
C ASP A 152 -6.57 21.69 9.68
N GLY A 153 -6.64 21.84 11.01
CA GLY A 153 -6.36 23.11 11.67
C GLY A 153 -4.89 23.55 11.58
N LEU A 154 -3.95 22.61 11.51
CA LEU A 154 -2.53 22.91 11.28
C LEU A 154 -2.26 23.26 9.81
N VAL A 155 -2.86 22.53 8.87
CA VAL A 155 -2.73 22.73 7.43
C VAL A 155 -3.31 24.07 6.98
N SER A 156 -4.37 24.54 7.65
CA SER A 156 -5.02 25.82 7.37
C SER A 156 -4.11 27.04 7.60
N VAL A 157 -3.01 26.90 8.35
CA VAL A 157 -2.03 27.96 8.64
C VAL A 157 -0.82 27.83 7.69
N PRO A 158 -0.69 28.67 6.64
CA PRO A 158 0.33 28.48 5.60
C PRO A 158 1.78 28.48 6.12
N ALA A 159 2.04 29.24 7.19
CA ALA A 159 3.35 29.30 7.83
C ALA A 159 3.76 27.94 8.43
N VAL A 160 2.79 27.15 8.93
CA VAL A 160 3.04 25.78 9.43
C VAL A 160 3.45 24.86 8.29
N GLY A 161 2.81 25.00 7.13
CA GLY A 161 3.19 24.26 5.92
C GLY A 161 4.64 24.49 5.47
N ALA A 162 5.24 25.64 5.81
CA ALA A 162 6.64 25.95 5.50
C ALA A 162 7.65 25.52 6.58
N MET A 163 7.18 25.00 7.72
CA MET A 163 8.05 24.59 8.83
C MET A 163 8.71 23.23 8.57
N TYR A 164 9.94 23.06 9.09
CA TYR A 164 10.58 21.76 9.18
C TYR A 164 9.80 20.80 10.12
N PRO A 165 9.82 19.47 9.90
CA PRO A 165 9.10 18.49 10.72
C PRO A 165 9.33 18.66 12.23
N ALA A 166 10.60 18.83 12.65
CA ALA A 166 10.93 19.04 14.06
C ALA A 166 10.31 20.31 14.66
N SER A 167 10.08 21.35 13.86
CA SER A 167 9.40 22.57 14.30
C SER A 167 7.88 22.37 14.38
N VAL A 168 7.30 21.62 13.45
CA VAL A 168 5.89 21.20 13.51
C VAL A 168 5.66 20.34 14.76
N TYR A 169 6.56 19.40 15.04
CA TYR A 169 6.48 18.54 16.22
C TYR A 169 6.48 19.34 17.54
N LYS A 170 7.32 20.37 17.64
CA LYS A 170 7.31 21.28 18.81
C LYS A 170 5.99 22.02 18.98
N LEU A 171 5.42 22.49 17.87
CA LEU A 171 4.10 23.15 17.87
C LEU A 171 3.01 22.17 18.32
N VAL A 172 2.97 20.98 17.73
CA VAL A 172 2.00 19.91 18.06
C VAL A 172 2.13 19.49 19.53
N SER A 173 3.37 19.31 20.01
CA SER A 173 3.64 18.97 21.40
C SER A 173 3.13 20.05 22.36
N ALA A 174 3.36 21.33 22.04
CA ALA A 174 2.89 22.42 22.87
C ALA A 174 1.36 22.59 22.82
N LEU A 175 0.72 22.33 21.67
CA LEU A 175 -0.73 22.26 21.55
C LEU A 175 -1.29 21.22 22.52
N PHE A 176 -0.77 20.00 22.49
CA PHE A 176 -1.25 18.90 23.33
C PHE A 176 -0.90 19.05 24.82
N GLN A 177 0.18 19.75 25.17
CA GLN A 177 0.50 20.10 26.56
C GLN A 177 -0.46 21.13 27.15
N ASN A 178 -1.08 21.97 26.32
CA ASN A 178 -1.97 23.05 26.73
C ASN A 178 -3.46 22.70 26.62
N THR A 179 -3.80 21.44 26.38
CA THR A 179 -5.17 20.95 26.28
C THR A 179 -5.39 19.72 27.16
N THR A 180 -6.61 19.57 27.66
CA THR A 180 -7.04 18.39 28.44
C THR A 180 -7.90 17.41 27.62
N ALA A 181 -8.27 17.79 26.40
CA ALA A 181 -9.07 17.01 25.48
C ALA A 181 -8.57 17.18 24.04
N MET A 182 -9.01 16.35 23.11
CA MET A 182 -8.62 16.50 21.70
C MET A 182 -9.04 17.89 21.17
N PRO A 183 -8.10 18.70 20.64
CA PRO A 183 -8.42 20.01 20.10
C PRO A 183 -9.35 19.93 18.88
N THR A 184 -10.25 20.90 18.77
CA THR A 184 -11.03 21.10 17.53
C THR A 184 -10.16 21.75 16.46
N GLU A 185 -10.62 21.71 15.21
CA GLU A 185 -9.94 22.37 14.08
C GLU A 185 -9.76 23.88 14.31
N GLU A 186 -10.81 24.56 14.78
CA GLU A 186 -10.79 26.00 15.07
C GLU A 186 -9.78 26.34 16.18
N ALA A 187 -9.78 25.55 17.26
CA ALA A 187 -8.88 25.75 18.39
C ALA A 187 -7.43 25.48 17.98
N THR A 188 -7.20 24.47 17.13
CA THR A 188 -5.90 24.13 16.57
C THR A 188 -5.38 25.26 15.67
N THR A 189 -6.22 25.73 14.75
CA THR A 189 -5.90 26.85 13.84
C THR A 189 -5.50 28.10 14.62
N THR A 190 -6.31 28.47 15.62
CA THR A 190 -6.06 29.67 16.45
C THR A 190 -4.74 29.55 17.21
N PHE A 191 -4.47 28.40 17.82
CA PHE A 191 -3.22 28.17 18.53
C PHE A 191 -2.02 28.20 17.59
N ALA A 192 -2.11 27.52 16.45
CA ALA A 192 -1.04 27.46 15.46
C ALA A 192 -0.71 28.85 14.90
N GLN A 193 -1.71 29.67 14.59
CA GLN A 193 -1.52 31.05 14.15
C GLN A 193 -0.82 31.89 15.22
N ALA A 194 -1.24 31.81 16.48
CA ALA A 194 -0.58 32.52 17.58
C ALA A 194 0.88 32.07 17.78
N TRP A 195 1.15 30.76 17.62
CA TRP A 195 2.47 30.16 17.76
C TRP A 195 3.47 30.64 16.70
N VAL A 196 3.01 30.83 15.45
CA VAL A 196 3.85 31.35 14.37
C VAL A 196 4.04 32.87 14.46
N ASP A 197 3.01 33.61 14.88
CA ASP A 197 3.07 35.08 14.97
C ASP A 197 3.90 35.59 16.15
N LYS A 198 3.97 34.82 17.25
CA LYS A 198 4.63 35.23 18.50
C LYS A 198 5.74 34.25 18.92
N PRO A 199 6.84 34.13 18.15
CA PRO A 199 7.89 33.16 18.45
C PRO A 199 8.56 33.37 19.82
N GLY A 200 8.59 34.60 20.34
CA GLY A 200 9.15 34.93 21.67
C GLY A 200 8.20 34.70 22.85
N ASP A 201 6.94 34.33 22.62
CA ASP A 201 5.91 34.20 23.67
C ASP A 201 5.28 32.79 23.69
N ARG A 202 5.91 31.84 22.99
CA ARG A 202 5.38 30.47 22.79
C ARG A 202 5.12 29.73 24.11
N GLU A 203 5.95 29.96 25.11
CA GLU A 203 5.85 29.31 26.43
C GLU A 203 4.63 29.79 27.24
N ASN A 204 4.03 30.93 26.88
CA ASN A 204 2.86 31.50 27.56
C ASN A 204 1.55 31.28 26.77
N LEU A 205 1.60 30.62 25.60
CA LEU A 205 0.40 30.33 24.82
C LEU A 205 -0.42 29.22 25.49
N THR A 206 -1.66 29.54 25.87
CA THR A 206 -2.63 28.57 26.38
C THR A 206 -3.82 28.48 25.43
N GLN A 207 -4.36 27.27 25.21
CA GLN A 207 -5.69 27.16 24.61
C GLN A 207 -6.71 27.59 25.67
N ASN A 208 -7.16 28.85 25.62
CA ASN A 208 -8.29 29.26 26.44
C ASN A 208 -9.52 28.46 25.98
N SER A 209 -10.04 27.63 26.87
CA SER A 209 -11.32 26.94 26.70
C SER A 209 -12.39 27.99 26.40
N THR A 210 -12.86 28.06 25.15
CA THR A 210 -14.02 28.88 24.81
C THR A 210 -15.25 28.22 25.43
N SER A 211 -15.61 28.75 26.61
CA SER A 211 -16.93 28.88 27.20
C SER A 211 -18.00 27.87 26.80
N THR A 212 -18.30 26.96 27.73
CA THR A 212 -19.68 26.57 28.03
C THR A 212 -20.57 27.81 28.00
N SER A 213 -21.50 27.86 27.05
CA SER A 213 -22.62 28.79 27.09
C SER A 213 -23.89 27.97 27.29
N THR A 214 -24.48 28.23 28.46
CA THR A 214 -25.83 27.90 28.94
C THR A 214 -26.93 28.04 27.89
#